data_AF-A0A2K2D8U0-F1
#
_entry.id   AF-A0A2K2D8U0-F1
#
_cell.length_a   1.000
_cell.length_b   1.000
_cell.length_c   1.000
_cell.angle_alpha   90.00
_cell.angle_beta   90.00
_cell.angle_gamma   90.00
#
_symmetry.space_group_name_H-M   'P 1'
#
loop_
_entity.id
_entity.type
_entity.pdbx_description
1 polymer ?
#
loop_
_entity_poly.entity_id
_entity_poly.type
_entity_poly.pdbx_seq_one_letter_code
_entity_poly.pdbx_strand_id
1 'polypeptide(L)'
;MSSAAMKLANAADTSSEESQSLIADMRKAVNTLRSIAVEYEKENRPDKVKEVEKEMLELLASYEDCAFLAEAVKAVPQIYQPSDQPTDFKKLIEAEVTKIKGNSRVSGHCQQLVRQFREVVWVLSKEAHKRC
;
A
#
# COMPACT_ATOMS: atom_id res chain seq x y z
N MET A 1 22.44 21.72 -12.26
CA MET A 1 21.62 20.58 -12.73
C MET A 1 21.31 20.78 -14.19
N SER A 2 21.41 19.74 -15.03
CA SER A 2 21.04 19.83 -16.44
C SER A 2 19.51 19.97 -16.60
N SER A 3 19.05 20.54 -17.72
CA SER A 3 17.62 20.66 -18.03
C SER A 3 16.90 19.30 -17.98
N ALA A 4 17.57 18.22 -18.41
CA ALA A 4 17.04 16.86 -18.36
C ALA A 4 16.86 16.34 -16.92
N ALA A 5 17.84 16.56 -16.04
CA ALA A 5 17.75 16.14 -14.64
C ALA A 5 16.62 16.88 -13.90
N MET A 6 16.42 18.17 -14.20
CA MET A 6 15.33 18.96 -13.62
C MET A 6 13.95 18.50 -14.12
N LYS A 7 13.81 18.18 -15.41
CA LYS A 7 12.57 17.61 -15.95
C LYS A 7 12.25 16.24 -15.35
N LEU A 8 13.27 15.40 -15.17
CA LEU A 8 13.13 14.10 -14.52
C LEU A 8 12.68 14.25 -13.06
N ALA A 9 13.29 15.17 -12.31
CA ALA A 9 12.90 15.45 -10.92
C ALA A 9 11.43 15.88 -10.83
N ASN A 10 11.00 16.84 -11.64
CA ASN A 10 9.61 17.30 -11.63
C ASN A 10 8.62 16.18 -12.00
N ALA A 11 8.94 15.36 -13.01
CA ALA A 11 8.09 14.24 -13.40
C ALA A 11 8.00 13.16 -12.31
N ALA A 12 9.12 12.89 -11.64
CA ALA A 12 9.17 11.96 -10.51
C ALA A 12 8.36 12.47 -9.31
N ASP A 13 8.46 13.76 -9.00
CA ASP A 13 7.68 14.38 -7.91
C ASP A 13 6.18 14.32 -8.21
N THR A 14 5.73 14.73 -9.41
CA THR A 14 4.32 14.64 -9.79
C THR A 14 3.80 13.20 -9.74
N SER A 15 4.54 12.24 -10.30
CA SER A 15 4.14 10.83 -10.28
C SER A 15 4.13 10.25 -8.86
N SER A 16 5.07 10.66 -8.00
CA SER A 16 5.09 10.28 -6.60
C SER A 16 3.89 10.87 -5.85
N GLU A 17 3.51 12.12 -6.09
CA GLU A 17 2.35 12.76 -5.46
C GLU A 17 1.03 12.08 -5.84
N GLU A 18 0.84 11.79 -7.13
CA GLU A 18 -0.32 11.02 -7.63
C GLU A 18 -0.39 9.64 -6.97
N SER A 19 0.75 8.95 -6.86
CA SER A 19 0.83 7.65 -6.20
C SER A 19 0.48 7.75 -4.70
N GLN A 20 0.93 8.79 -4.01
CA GLN A 20 0.58 9.03 -2.60
C GLN A 20 -0.92 9.32 -2.42
N SER A 21 -1.56 10.00 -3.38
CA SER A 21 -3.00 10.20 -3.39
C SER A 21 -3.75 8.86 -3.50
N LEU A 22 -3.34 7.99 -4.44
CA LEU A 22 -3.90 6.65 -4.59
C LEU A 22 -3.72 5.80 -3.31
N ILE A 23 -2.52 5.82 -2.71
CA ILE A 23 -2.21 5.12 -1.45
C ILE A 23 -3.14 5.59 -0.32
N ALA A 24 -3.45 6.89 -0.26
CA ALA A 24 -4.39 7.42 0.71
C ALA A 24 -5.82 6.90 0.48
N ASP A 25 -6.26 6.80 -0.76
CA ASP A 25 -7.57 6.25 -1.10
C ASP A 25 -7.67 4.74 -0.83
N MET A 26 -6.60 3.98 -1.09
CA MET A 26 -6.52 2.56 -0.71
C MET A 26 -6.63 2.39 0.81
N ARG A 27 -5.99 3.25 1.61
CA ARG A 27 -6.11 3.23 3.07
C ARG A 27 -7.54 3.51 3.53
N LYS A 28 -8.25 4.43 2.87
CA LYS A 28 -9.68 4.67 3.14
C LYS A 28 -10.50 3.42 2.82
N ALA A 29 -10.25 2.77 1.68
CA ALA A 29 -10.93 1.54 1.29
C ALA A 29 -10.70 0.40 2.30
N VAL A 30 -9.48 0.23 2.84
CA VAL A 30 -9.19 -0.71 3.93
C VAL A 30 -10.06 -0.44 5.16
N ASN A 31 -10.22 0.84 5.55
CA ASN A 31 -11.08 1.20 6.67
C ASN A 31 -12.56 0.91 6.39
N THR A 32 -13.03 1.15 5.16
CA THR A 32 -14.39 0.81 4.72
C THR A 32 -14.64 -0.70 4.80
N LEU A 33 -13.71 -1.52 4.29
CA LEU A 33 -13.80 -2.99 4.38
C LEU A 33 -13.87 -3.45 5.83
N ARG A 34 -13.09 -2.84 6.73
CA ARG A 34 -13.19 -3.12 8.17
C ARG A 34 -14.58 -2.83 8.73
N SER A 35 -15.16 -1.69 8.39
CA SER A 35 -16.53 -1.36 8.82
C SER A 35 -17.57 -2.34 8.28
N ILE A 36 -17.44 -2.77 7.03
CA ILE A 36 -18.34 -3.77 6.42
C ILE A 36 -18.22 -5.13 7.14
N ALA A 37 -17.00 -5.59 7.42
CA ALA A 37 -16.78 -6.84 8.16
C ALA A 37 -17.43 -6.82 9.56
N VAL A 38 -17.38 -5.68 10.24
CA VAL A 38 -18.06 -5.48 11.54
C VAL A 38 -19.57 -5.64 11.42
N GLU A 39 -20.20 -5.07 10.39
CA GLU A 39 -21.63 -5.24 10.18
C GLU A 39 -21.99 -6.70 9.84
N TYR A 40 -21.20 -7.38 9.01
CA TYR A 40 -21.41 -8.80 8.74
C TYR A 40 -21.26 -9.70 9.98
N GLU A 41 -20.33 -9.38 10.88
CA GLU A 41 -20.18 -10.11 12.15
C GLU A 41 -21.42 -9.91 13.03
N LYS A 42 -21.95 -8.68 13.14
CA LYS A 42 -23.19 -8.39 13.87
C LYS A 42 -24.41 -9.12 13.30
N GLU A 43 -24.44 -9.30 11.98
CA GLU A 43 -25.47 -10.08 11.28
C GLU A 43 -25.25 -11.60 11.36
N ASN A 44 -24.20 -12.07 12.06
CA ASN A 44 -23.80 -13.48 12.17
C ASN A 44 -23.56 -14.13 10.79
N ARG A 45 -22.83 -13.42 9.90
CA ARG A 45 -22.47 -13.85 8.54
C ARG A 45 -20.97 -14.11 8.41
N PRO A 46 -20.43 -15.17 9.04
CA PRO A 46 -18.98 -15.42 9.10
C PRO A 46 -18.36 -15.68 7.71
N ASP A 47 -19.10 -16.21 6.75
CA ASP A 47 -18.61 -16.42 5.38
C ASP A 47 -18.35 -15.09 4.66
N LYS A 48 -19.19 -14.08 4.92
CA LYS A 48 -19.01 -12.73 4.37
C LYS A 48 -17.87 -11.97 5.03
N VAL A 49 -17.64 -12.20 6.32
CA VAL A 49 -16.46 -11.66 7.02
C VAL A 49 -15.16 -12.20 6.40
N LYS A 50 -15.10 -13.50 6.07
CA LYS A 50 -13.94 -14.10 5.39
C LYS A 50 -13.73 -13.55 3.98
N GLU A 51 -14.82 -13.33 3.23
CA GLU A 51 -14.76 -12.70 1.90
C GLU A 51 -14.15 -11.30 2.00
N VAL A 52 -14.62 -10.48 2.94
CA VAL A 52 -14.07 -9.14 3.18
C VAL A 52 -12.61 -9.16 3.63
N GLU A 53 -12.22 -10.11 4.49
CA GLU A 53 -10.82 -10.26 4.91
C GLU A 53 -9.92 -10.56 3.70
N LYS A 54 -10.37 -11.44 2.79
CA LYS A 54 -9.64 -11.77 1.57
C LYS A 54 -9.43 -10.53 0.70
N GLU A 55 -10.49 -9.79 0.40
CA GLU A 55 -10.42 -8.56 -0.42
C GLU A 55 -9.52 -7.50 0.24
N MET A 56 -9.57 -7.39 1.57
CA MET A 56 -8.68 -6.49 2.31
C MET A 56 -7.21 -6.89 2.18
N LEU A 57 -6.89 -8.19 2.24
CA LEU A 57 -5.52 -8.68 2.08
C LEU A 57 -4.98 -8.42 0.67
N GLU A 58 -5.80 -8.61 -0.36
CA GLU A 58 -5.43 -8.30 -1.75
C GLU A 58 -5.20 -6.79 -1.97
N LEU A 59 -6.06 -5.95 -1.37
CA LEU A 59 -5.90 -4.50 -1.39
C LEU A 59 -4.63 -4.04 -0.66
N LEU A 60 -4.31 -4.65 0.48
CA LEU A 60 -3.10 -4.34 1.24
C LEU A 60 -1.82 -4.74 0.49
N ALA A 61 -1.82 -5.88 -0.20
CA ALA A 61 -0.69 -6.28 -1.04
C ALA A 61 -0.44 -5.25 -2.15
N SER A 62 -1.52 -4.81 -2.81
CA SER A 62 -1.44 -3.74 -3.83
C SER A 62 -0.97 -2.41 -3.24
N TYR A 63 -1.40 -2.08 -2.01
CA TYR A 63 -0.99 -0.87 -1.30
C TYR A 63 0.53 -0.86 -1.04
N GLU A 64 1.09 -1.99 -0.62
CA GLU A 64 2.54 -2.12 -0.40
C GLU A 64 3.31 -1.87 -1.69
N ASP A 65 2.91 -2.52 -2.79
CA ASP A 65 3.56 -2.35 -4.08
C ASP A 65 3.49 -0.90 -4.58
N CYS A 66 2.34 -0.23 -4.45
CA CYS A 66 2.20 1.19 -4.78
C CYS A 66 3.10 2.07 -3.91
N ALA A 67 3.22 1.80 -2.60
CA ALA A 67 4.09 2.55 -1.70
C ALA A 67 5.56 2.42 -2.09
N PHE A 68 6.01 1.20 -2.40
CA PHE A 68 7.38 0.97 -2.86
C PHE A 68 7.68 1.64 -4.20
N LEU A 69 6.73 1.58 -5.14
CA LEU A 69 6.88 2.24 -6.44
C LEU A 69 6.94 3.76 -6.29
N ALA A 70 6.09 4.36 -5.46
CA ALA A 70 6.09 5.80 -5.22
C ALA A 70 7.44 6.28 -4.65
N GLU A 71 7.97 5.56 -3.66
CA GLU A 71 9.29 5.86 -3.09
C GLU A 71 10.43 5.67 -4.10
N ALA A 72 10.38 4.59 -4.89
CA ALA A 72 11.39 4.31 -5.90
C ALA A 72 11.42 5.36 -7.01
N VAL A 73 10.26 5.75 -7.54
CA VAL A 73 10.12 6.80 -8.56
C VAL A 73 10.70 8.12 -8.03
N LYS A 74 10.42 8.47 -6.77
CA LYS A 74 10.97 9.67 -6.14
C LYS A 74 12.49 9.62 -5.94
N ALA A 75 13.06 8.43 -5.79
CA ALA A 75 14.51 8.24 -5.61
C ALA A 75 15.29 8.30 -6.93
N VAL A 76 14.67 7.95 -8.07
CA VAL A 76 15.30 7.89 -9.40
C VAL A 76 16.10 9.14 -9.77
N PRO A 77 15.59 10.38 -9.61
CA PRO A 77 16.35 11.58 -9.96
C PRO A 77 17.68 11.73 -9.20
N GLN A 78 17.79 11.16 -7.99
CA GLN A 78 18.99 11.25 -7.15
C GLN A 78 20.12 10.32 -7.62
N ILE A 79 19.76 9.23 -8.30
CA ILE A 79 20.72 8.24 -8.80
C ILE A 79 20.96 8.34 -10.30
N TYR A 80 20.14 9.13 -11.00
CA TYR A 80 20.27 9.35 -12.43
C TYR A 80 21.55 10.13 -12.76
N GLN A 81 22.39 9.53 -13.60
CA GLN A 81 23.55 10.20 -14.19
C GLN A 81 23.33 10.38 -15.69
N PRO A 82 23.27 11.64 -16.19
CA PRO A 82 23.17 11.91 -17.61
C PRO A 82 24.36 11.30 -18.37
N SER A 83 24.08 10.65 -19.49
CA SER A 83 25.10 10.13 -20.41
C SER A 83 24.61 10.20 -21.85
N ASP A 84 25.51 9.97 -22.80
CA ASP A 84 25.18 9.90 -24.23
C ASP A 84 24.43 8.61 -24.62
N GLN A 85 24.32 7.65 -23.70
CA GLN A 85 23.59 6.40 -23.90
C GLN A 85 22.15 6.50 -23.38
N PRO A 86 21.18 5.88 -24.07
CA PRO A 86 19.81 5.78 -23.57
C PRO A 86 19.78 5.11 -22.19
N THR A 87 19.04 5.71 -21.25
CA THR A 87 18.84 5.16 -19.91
C THR A 87 17.61 4.27 -19.87
N ASP A 88 17.77 3.05 -19.35
CA ASP A 88 16.66 2.14 -19.07
C ASP A 88 16.04 2.49 -17.71
N PHE A 89 15.10 3.44 -17.73
CA PHE A 89 14.42 3.90 -16.51
C PHE A 89 13.62 2.79 -15.83
N LYS A 90 13.13 1.79 -16.58
CA LYS A 90 12.40 0.67 -16.00
C LYS A 90 13.32 -0.13 -15.07
N LYS A 91 14.50 -0.54 -15.56
CA LYS A 91 15.48 -1.26 -14.73
C LYS A 91 15.93 -0.45 -13.52
N LEU A 92 16.08 0.87 -13.69
CA LEU A 92 16.52 1.75 -12.63
C LEU A 92 15.46 1.87 -11.52
N ILE A 93 14.18 1.98 -11.88
CA ILE A 93 13.06 1.92 -10.93
C ILE A 93 12.99 0.55 -10.24
N GLU A 94 13.07 -0.55 -11.00
CA GLU A 94 13.02 -1.92 -10.45
C GLU A 94 14.15 -2.19 -9.45
N ALA A 95 15.35 -1.68 -9.72
CA ALA A 95 16.49 -1.76 -8.81
C ALA A 95 16.23 -1.00 -7.49
N GLU A 96 15.70 0.23 -7.58
CA GLU A 96 15.35 1.00 -6.38
C GLU A 96 14.18 0.38 -5.61
N VAL A 97 13.16 -0.17 -6.28
CA VAL A 97 12.09 -0.94 -5.61
C VAL A 97 12.68 -2.11 -4.83
N THR A 98 13.59 -2.89 -5.43
CA THR A 98 14.21 -4.03 -4.77
C THR A 98 14.99 -3.61 -3.51
N LYS A 99 15.76 -2.52 -3.63
CA LYS A 99 16.52 -1.94 -2.53
C LYS A 99 15.63 -1.39 -1.41
N ILE A 100 14.54 -0.71 -1.76
CA ILE A 100 13.58 -0.16 -0.79
C ILE A 100 12.86 -1.31 -0.08
N LYS A 101 12.36 -2.32 -0.82
CA LYS A 101 11.73 -3.52 -0.24
C LYS A 101 12.64 -4.20 0.78
N GLY A 102 13.94 -4.34 0.48
CA GLY A 102 14.92 -4.93 1.40
C GLY A 102 15.14 -4.16 2.71
N ASN A 103 14.83 -2.86 2.75
CA ASN A 103 15.06 -1.98 3.90
C ASN A 103 13.77 -1.51 4.59
N SER A 104 12.59 -1.90 4.09
CA SER A 104 11.35 -1.21 4.43
C SER A 104 10.65 -1.67 5.70
N ARG A 105 9.98 -0.71 6.35
CA ARG A 105 9.02 -0.92 7.45
C ARG A 105 7.56 -1.03 6.98
N VAL A 106 7.27 -0.77 5.70
CA VAL A 106 5.90 -0.77 5.13
C VAL A 106 5.21 -2.13 5.37
N SER A 107 5.95 -3.23 5.26
CA SER A 107 5.43 -4.57 5.57
C SER A 107 4.90 -4.70 7.01
N GLY A 108 5.55 -4.04 7.98
CA GLY A 108 5.07 -4.01 9.37
C GLY A 108 3.76 -3.23 9.54
N HIS A 109 3.54 -2.18 8.74
CA HIS A 109 2.31 -1.40 8.80
C HIS A 109 1.11 -2.20 8.32
N CYS A 110 1.22 -2.90 7.19
CA CYS A 110 0.14 -3.73 6.67
C CYS A 110 -0.16 -4.91 7.60
N GLN A 111 0.87 -5.56 8.15
CA GLN A 111 0.67 -6.59 9.19
C GLN A 111 -0.10 -6.03 10.40
N GLN A 112 0.19 -4.80 10.82
CA GLN A 112 -0.55 -4.16 11.90
C GLN A 112 -2.01 -3.86 11.53
N LEU A 113 -2.29 -3.44 10.29
CA LEU A 113 -3.66 -3.22 9.81
C LEU A 113 -4.48 -4.53 9.77
N VAL A 114 -3.88 -5.63 9.32
CA VAL A 114 -4.50 -6.97 9.35
C VAL A 114 -4.81 -7.39 10.78
N ARG A 115 -3.85 -7.20 11.70
CA ARG A 115 -4.05 -7.51 13.11
C ARG A 115 -5.23 -6.72 13.70
N GLN A 116 -5.27 -5.40 13.48
CA GLN A 116 -6.36 -4.54 13.95
C GLN A 116 -7.72 -4.95 13.38
N PHE A 117 -7.77 -5.36 12.11
CA PHE A 117 -9.00 -5.88 11.50
C PHE A 117 -9.49 -7.13 12.25
N ARG A 118 -8.62 -8.12 12.44
CA ARG A 118 -8.97 -9.38 13.12
C ARG A 118 -9.40 -9.17 14.57
N GLU A 119 -8.72 -8.28 15.29
CA GLU A 119 -9.07 -7.96 16.67
C GLU A 119 -10.49 -7.38 16.80
N VAL A 120 -10.87 -6.45 15.92
CA VAL A 120 -12.20 -5.83 15.95
C VAL A 120 -13.30 -6.85 15.64
N VAL A 121 -13.09 -7.71 14.64
CA VAL A 121 -14.03 -8.78 14.30
C VAL A 121 -14.15 -9.80 15.45
N TRP A 122 -13.02 -10.21 16.02
CA TRP A 122 -12.98 -11.22 17.09
C TRP A 122 -13.65 -10.76 18.40
N VAL A 123 -13.47 -9.49 18.79
CA VAL A 123 -14.11 -8.93 19.99
C VAL A 123 -15.63 -9.01 19.91
N LEU A 124 -16.20 -8.73 18.73
CA LEU A 124 -17.64 -8.81 18.50
C LEU A 124 -18.15 -10.25 18.55
N SER A 125 -17.40 -11.20 17.99
CA SER A 125 -17.72 -12.62 18.04
C SER A 125 -17.85 -13.14 19.48
N LYS A 126 -16.92 -12.76 20.36
CA LYS A 126 -16.96 -13.13 21.78
C LYS A 126 -18.09 -12.48 22.56
N GLU A 127 -18.46 -11.25 22.20
CA GLU A 127 -19.56 -10.54 22.85
C GLU A 127 -20.93 -11.08 22.41
N ALA A 128 -21.08 -11.46 21.14
CA ALA A 128 -22.26 -12.15 20.63
C ALA A 128 -22.47 -13.50 21.35
N HIS A 129 -21.40 -14.27 21.56
CA HIS A 129 -21.47 -15.56 22.25
C HIS A 129 -21.81 -15.46 23.75
N LYS A 130 -21.61 -14.30 24.39
CA LYS A 130 -22.02 -14.06 25.79
C LYS A 130 -23.48 -13.65 25.96
N ARG A 131 -24.16 -13.25 24.88
CA ARG A 131 -25.57 -12.80 24.91
C ARG A 131 -26.57 -13.93 24.60
N CYS A 132 -26.09 -15.12 24.26
CA CYS A 132 -26.87 -16.35 24.16
C CYS A 132 -26.72 -17.19 25.43
#